data_AF-A0A821IV90-F1
#
_entry.id   AF-A0A821IV90-F1
#
_cell.length_a   1.000
_cell.length_b   1.000
_cell.length_c   1.000
_cell.angle_alpha   90.00
_cell.angle_beta   90.00
_cell.angle_gamma   90.00
#
_symmetry.space_group_name_H-M   'P 1'
#
loop_
_entity.id
_entity.type
_entity.pdbx_description
1 polymer ?
#
loop_
_entity_poly.entity_id
_entity_poly.type
_entity_poly.pdbx_seq_one_letter_code
_entity_poly.pdbx_strand_id
1 'polypeptide(L)'
;MCRLVSLIFLVSLHLCNSQIPSSPYGKTSDICPKANNNEYYVNGYKGTPYILKPFQNNFVNPSILSPSSKVCRSDGHCMFSYTIDVIDATVRPFDQSVPSCANKPATKFLTYNKQIPGPSIRVPSGHESIIRFNNKIGNLFPETFSPCTGNRTGRPFSVHLHGSASLPPYDGWAEDETCYGESKDYVYPNNRPAYCWYHDHALHITAENAYLGLAGLYLISSKKKDGGCGEPWNLEDIEEKHIILQDKVLDANCQLFIDPLNIHETNLYGDINMMSGIPFPLMALEPKWYRFKF
;
A
#
# COMPACT_ATOMS: atom_id res chain seq x y z
N MET A 1 57.47 34.47 13.02
CA MET A 1 57.13 33.33 13.90
C MET A 1 55.66 33.39 14.21
N CYS A 2 54.82 32.65 13.48
CA CYS A 2 53.43 32.39 13.85
C CYS A 2 53.18 30.91 13.57
N ARG A 3 53.00 30.13 14.63
CA ARG A 3 52.84 28.67 14.57
C ARG A 3 51.46 28.35 13.98
N LEU A 4 51.42 27.56 12.90
CA LEU A 4 50.23 26.83 12.49
C LEU A 4 49.88 25.82 13.59
N VAL A 5 48.72 25.98 14.21
CA VAL A 5 48.11 24.93 15.04
C VAL A 5 47.25 24.08 14.11
N SER A 6 47.72 22.88 13.82
CA SER A 6 46.92 21.84 13.15
C SER A 6 45.91 21.31 14.17
N LEU A 7 44.65 21.75 14.08
CA LEU A 7 43.55 21.08 14.78
C LEU A 7 43.10 19.88 13.93
N ILE A 8 43.59 18.70 14.31
CA ILE A 8 43.01 17.43 13.88
C ILE A 8 41.66 17.29 14.61
N PHE A 9 40.57 17.57 13.90
CA PHE A 9 39.24 17.15 14.36
C PHE A 9 39.13 15.63 14.21
N LEU A 10 39.46 14.91 15.29
CA LEU A 10 39.04 13.53 15.47
C LEU A 10 37.52 13.53 15.66
N VAL A 11 36.79 13.32 14.57
CA VAL A 11 35.37 12.97 14.65
C VAL A 11 35.30 11.59 15.30
N SER A 12 35.05 11.57 16.60
CA SER A 12 34.64 10.35 17.28
C SER A 12 33.31 9.93 16.66
N LEU A 13 33.33 8.85 15.88
CA LEU A 13 32.14 8.04 15.63
C LEU A 13 31.68 7.53 16.99
N HIS A 14 30.87 8.31 17.69
CA HIS A 14 29.96 7.76 18.68
C HIS A 14 29.02 6.86 17.89
N LEU A 15 29.39 5.58 17.81
CA LEU A 15 28.42 4.51 17.64
C LEU A 15 27.42 4.73 18.77
N CYS A 16 26.32 5.42 18.45
CA CYS A 16 25.19 5.49 19.32
C CYS A 16 24.82 4.03 19.55
N ASN A 17 25.13 3.53 20.74
CA ASN A 17 24.74 2.21 21.19
C ASN A 17 23.23 2.32 21.43
N SER A 18 22.47 2.50 20.35
CA SER A 18 21.04 2.63 20.39
C SER A 18 20.55 1.26 20.86
N GLN A 19 20.16 1.24 22.12
CA GLN A 19 19.45 0.11 22.67
C GLN A 19 18.25 -0.10 21.75
N ILE A 20 18.24 -1.23 21.02
CA ILE A 20 17.14 -1.58 20.13
C ILE A 20 15.87 -1.45 20.98
N PRO A 21 14.89 -0.62 20.56
CA PRO A 21 13.65 -0.48 21.30
C PRO A 21 13.08 -1.87 21.60
N SER A 22 12.99 -2.22 22.88
CA SER A 22 12.34 -3.46 23.27
C SER A 22 10.85 -3.30 22.98
N SER A 23 10.29 -4.18 22.15
CA SER A 23 8.84 -4.21 21.93
C SER A 23 8.14 -4.33 23.29
N PRO A 24 7.12 -3.50 23.59
CA PRO A 24 6.32 -3.67 24.79
C PRO A 24 5.53 -4.99 24.79
N TYR A 25 5.56 -5.75 23.69
CA TYR A 25 4.72 -6.94 23.46
C TYR A 25 5.45 -8.29 23.46
N GLY A 26 6.72 -8.39 23.86
CA GLY A 26 7.37 -9.72 24.00
C GLY A 26 8.89 -9.69 24.05
N LYS A 27 9.52 -10.84 24.34
CA LYS A 27 10.98 -10.96 24.25
C LYS A 27 11.39 -10.96 22.79
N THR A 28 12.50 -10.32 22.45
CA THR A 28 13.06 -10.34 21.07
C THR A 28 13.32 -11.76 20.55
N SER A 29 13.59 -12.71 21.45
CA SER A 29 13.73 -14.14 21.13
C SER A 29 12.46 -14.78 20.55
N ASP A 30 11.31 -14.17 20.80
CA ASP A 30 10.00 -14.70 20.44
C ASP A 30 9.52 -14.15 19.08
N ILE A 31 10.19 -13.10 18.56
CA ILE A 31 9.79 -12.33 17.37
C ILE A 31 10.52 -12.82 16.09
N CYS A 32 11.52 -13.69 16.23
CA CYS A 32 12.32 -14.17 15.11
C CYS A 32 12.45 -15.71 15.16
N PRO A 33 11.76 -16.43 14.26
CA PRO A 33 11.92 -17.88 14.16
C PRO A 33 13.39 -18.27 13.95
N LYS A 34 13.89 -19.21 14.74
CA LYS A 34 15.25 -19.78 14.57
C LYS A 34 15.29 -20.86 13.50
N ALA A 35 14.14 -21.32 13.04
CA ALA A 35 13.97 -22.38 12.05
C ALA A 35 12.73 -22.10 11.17
N ASN A 36 12.74 -22.65 9.96
CA ASN A 36 11.61 -22.57 9.03
C ASN A 36 10.54 -23.62 9.38
N ASN A 37 9.28 -23.32 9.02
CA ASN A 37 8.08 -24.09 9.34
C ASN A 37 7.87 -24.29 10.85
N ASN A 38 8.26 -23.32 11.68
CA ASN A 38 8.01 -23.34 13.12
C ASN A 38 6.96 -22.28 13.46
N GLU A 39 5.72 -22.72 13.67
CA GLU A 39 4.66 -21.81 14.11
C GLU A 39 4.95 -21.27 15.51
N TYR A 40 4.68 -19.99 15.71
CA TYR A 40 4.80 -19.35 17.01
C TYR A 40 3.69 -18.33 17.18
N TYR A 41 3.39 -18.02 18.43
CA TYR A 41 2.32 -17.10 18.80
C TYR A 41 2.86 -16.13 19.86
N VAL A 42 2.57 -14.84 19.67
CA VAL A 42 2.90 -13.79 20.64
C VAL A 42 1.59 -13.24 21.18
N ASN A 43 1.30 -13.48 22.46
CA ASN A 43 0.03 -13.10 23.09
C ASN A 43 -1.21 -13.60 22.32
N GLY A 44 -1.14 -14.81 21.76
CA GLY A 44 -2.21 -15.40 20.95
C GLY A 44 -2.15 -15.05 19.46
N TYR A 45 -1.37 -14.04 19.04
CA TYR A 45 -1.27 -13.66 17.63
C TYR A 45 -0.28 -14.54 16.88
N LYS A 46 -0.71 -15.14 15.77
CA LYS A 46 0.14 -15.97 14.91
C LYS A 46 1.27 -15.14 14.28
N GLY A 47 2.47 -15.68 14.31
CA GLY A 47 3.62 -15.16 13.55
C GLY A 47 3.91 -15.99 12.29
N THR A 48 4.63 -15.37 11.35
CA THR A 48 5.13 -15.99 10.12
C THR A 48 6.09 -17.13 10.47
N PRO A 49 5.82 -18.39 10.08
CA PRO A 49 6.59 -19.55 10.54
C PRO A 49 7.94 -19.71 9.81
N TYR A 50 8.58 -18.62 9.40
CA TYR A 50 9.79 -18.64 8.56
C TYR A 50 10.87 -17.69 9.07
N ILE A 51 12.12 -18.02 8.74
CA ILE A 51 13.25 -17.13 8.98
C ILE A 51 13.13 -15.92 8.05
N LEU A 52 13.00 -14.73 8.64
CA LEU A 52 12.99 -13.46 7.94
C LEU A 52 14.42 -12.99 7.67
N LYS A 53 14.68 -12.54 6.44
CA LYS A 53 15.89 -11.85 6.01
C LYS A 53 15.50 -10.45 5.55
N PRO A 54 15.54 -9.43 6.42
CA PRO A 54 15.20 -8.07 6.01
C PRO A 54 16.24 -7.48 5.05
N PHE A 55 15.90 -6.36 4.40
CA PHE A 55 16.79 -5.53 3.58
C PHE A 55 17.39 -6.21 2.34
N GLN A 56 16.65 -7.14 1.75
CA GLN A 56 17.08 -7.87 0.54
C GLN A 56 16.66 -7.19 -0.77
N ASN A 57 15.66 -6.31 -0.71
CA ASN A 57 15.15 -5.57 -1.86
C ASN A 57 15.34 -4.07 -1.67
N ASN A 58 15.59 -3.35 -2.77
CA ASN A 58 15.63 -1.89 -2.75
C ASN A 58 14.22 -1.31 -2.77
N PHE A 59 14.01 -0.22 -2.04
CA PHE A 59 12.79 0.55 -2.10
C PHE A 59 12.60 1.16 -3.50
N VAL A 60 11.37 1.09 -4.00
CA VAL A 60 10.92 1.78 -5.21
C VAL A 60 9.57 2.41 -4.91
N ASN A 61 9.33 3.64 -5.38
CA ASN A 61 7.99 4.24 -5.32
C ASN A 61 6.99 3.37 -6.09
N PRO A 62 5.70 3.31 -5.68
CA PRO A 62 4.68 2.68 -6.49
C PRO A 62 4.64 3.27 -7.90
N SER A 63 4.30 2.46 -8.89
CA SER A 63 4.18 2.95 -10.27
C SER A 63 3.14 4.05 -10.37
N ILE A 64 3.28 4.96 -11.35
CA ILE A 64 2.27 5.99 -11.61
C ILE A 64 1.39 5.51 -12.76
N LEU A 65 0.07 5.51 -12.55
CA LEU A 65 -0.91 5.25 -13.60
C LEU A 65 -1.07 6.50 -14.48
N SER A 66 -0.83 6.35 -15.77
CA SER A 66 -1.12 7.40 -16.76
C SER A 66 -2.62 7.44 -17.07
N PRO A 67 -3.18 8.64 -17.36
CA PRO A 67 -4.57 8.74 -17.79
C PRO A 67 -4.76 8.05 -19.15
N SER A 68 -5.87 7.33 -19.30
CA SER A 68 -6.24 6.65 -20.55
C SER A 68 -6.70 7.63 -21.63
N SER A 69 -7.40 8.69 -21.21
CA SER A 69 -7.89 9.76 -22.08
C SER A 69 -8.31 10.99 -21.26
N LYS A 70 -8.84 12.01 -21.96
CA LYS A 70 -9.65 13.06 -21.35
C LYS A 70 -11.10 12.85 -21.76
N VAL A 71 -12.01 12.89 -20.79
CA VAL A 71 -13.45 12.83 -21.03
C VAL A 71 -14.01 14.22 -20.86
N CYS A 72 -14.61 14.77 -21.93
CA CYS A 72 -15.12 16.13 -21.94
C CYS A 72 -16.65 16.14 -21.99
N ARG A 73 -17.25 16.98 -21.15
CA ARG A 73 -18.67 17.31 -21.16
C ARG A 73 -18.98 18.26 -22.32
N SER A 74 -20.27 18.41 -22.65
CA SER A 74 -20.74 19.32 -23.70
C SER A 74 -20.46 20.79 -23.41
N ASP A 75 -20.27 21.16 -22.15
CA ASP A 75 -19.86 22.50 -21.69
C ASP A 75 -18.35 22.78 -21.88
N GLY A 76 -17.59 21.82 -22.42
CA GLY A 76 -16.15 21.92 -22.64
C GLY A 76 -15.30 21.56 -21.42
N HIS A 77 -15.90 21.20 -20.29
CA HIS A 77 -15.16 20.75 -19.11
C HIS A 77 -14.60 19.33 -19.33
N CYS A 78 -13.28 19.18 -19.23
CA CYS A 78 -12.59 17.91 -19.45
C CYS A 78 -11.97 17.36 -18.16
N MET A 79 -12.20 16.06 -17.91
CA MET A 79 -11.68 15.31 -16.78
C MET A 79 -10.57 14.35 -17.22
N PHE A 80 -9.57 14.12 -16.37
CA PHE A 80 -8.63 13.02 -16.58
C PHE A 80 -9.32 11.68 -16.37
N SER A 81 -9.21 10.77 -17.32
CA SER A 81 -9.83 9.45 -17.25
C SER A 81 -8.81 8.37 -16.93
N TYR A 82 -9.16 7.46 -16.02
CA TYR A 82 -8.33 6.31 -15.66
C TYR A 82 -9.19 5.04 -15.64
N THR A 83 -8.55 3.91 -15.91
CA THR A 83 -9.17 2.59 -15.79
C THR A 83 -8.30 1.70 -14.93
N ILE A 84 -8.92 1.06 -13.94
CA ILE A 84 -8.28 0.10 -13.05
C ILE A 84 -9.08 -1.21 -13.12
N ASP A 85 -8.36 -2.30 -13.38
CA ASP A 85 -8.90 -3.64 -13.20
C ASP A 85 -8.60 -4.10 -11.77
N VAL A 86 -9.66 -4.42 -11.03
CA VAL A 86 -9.59 -5.03 -9.70
C VAL A 86 -9.63 -6.53 -9.87
N ILE A 87 -8.52 -7.20 -9.57
CA ILE A 87 -8.37 -8.63 -9.85
C ILE A 87 -7.67 -9.36 -8.70
N ASP A 88 -7.91 -10.66 -8.60
CA ASP A 88 -7.07 -11.55 -7.82
C ASP A 88 -5.83 -11.96 -8.64
N ALA A 89 -4.66 -11.99 -7.99
CA ALA A 89 -3.41 -12.34 -8.64
C ALA A 89 -2.48 -13.05 -7.66
N THR A 90 -1.59 -13.88 -8.19
CA THR A 90 -0.47 -14.44 -7.42
C THR A 90 0.80 -13.63 -7.67
N VAL A 91 1.44 -13.15 -6.62
CA VAL A 91 2.66 -12.33 -6.66
C VAL A 91 3.72 -12.88 -5.71
N ARG A 92 4.99 -12.52 -5.92
CA ARG A 92 6.15 -13.04 -5.17
C ARG A 92 6.93 -11.93 -4.45
N PRO A 93 6.30 -11.10 -3.59
CA PRO A 93 7.01 -10.03 -2.88
C PRO A 93 7.96 -10.57 -1.79
N PHE A 94 7.68 -11.78 -1.28
CA PHE A 94 8.38 -12.33 -0.11
C PHE A 94 9.61 -13.18 -0.44
N ASP A 95 9.82 -13.61 -1.69
CA ASP A 95 10.82 -14.63 -2.06
C ASP A 95 12.24 -14.29 -1.61
N GLN A 96 12.62 -13.01 -1.58
CA GLN A 96 13.95 -12.59 -1.11
C GLN A 96 13.98 -12.44 0.43
N SER A 97 12.95 -11.82 1.01
CA SER A 97 12.86 -11.58 2.46
C SER A 97 12.52 -12.83 3.28
N VAL A 98 11.94 -13.84 2.65
CA VAL A 98 11.54 -15.11 3.23
C VAL A 98 11.94 -16.21 2.24
N PRO A 99 13.22 -16.61 2.17
CA PRO A 99 13.74 -17.49 1.11
C PRO A 99 13.02 -18.82 0.96
N SER A 100 12.39 -19.33 2.03
CA SER A 100 11.56 -20.54 1.97
C SER A 100 10.33 -20.40 1.07
N CYS A 101 9.83 -19.18 0.85
CA CYS A 101 8.67 -18.92 -0.02
C CYS A 101 8.97 -19.08 -1.50
N ALA A 102 10.24 -18.98 -1.92
CA ALA A 102 10.63 -19.27 -3.29
C ALA A 102 10.26 -20.71 -3.72
N ASN A 103 10.22 -21.65 -2.76
CA ASN A 103 9.87 -23.05 -2.97
C ASN A 103 8.37 -23.35 -2.73
N LYS A 104 7.54 -22.32 -2.55
CA LYS A 104 6.10 -22.41 -2.31
C LYS A 104 5.31 -21.80 -3.48
N PRO A 105 4.00 -22.06 -3.58
CA PRO A 105 3.14 -21.32 -4.49
C PRO A 105 3.27 -19.81 -4.22
N ALA A 106 3.20 -19.01 -5.30
CA ALA A 106 3.20 -17.56 -5.17
C ALA A 106 2.03 -17.10 -4.28
N THR A 107 2.25 -16.05 -3.50
CA THR A 107 1.27 -15.54 -2.56
C THR A 107 0.09 -14.92 -3.31
N LYS A 108 -1.13 -15.29 -2.92
CA LYS A 108 -2.35 -14.72 -3.47
C LYS A 108 -2.61 -13.33 -2.87
N PHE A 109 -2.98 -12.38 -3.72
CA PHE A 109 -3.38 -11.02 -3.37
C PHE A 109 -4.63 -10.61 -4.17
N LEU A 110 -5.37 -9.66 -3.64
CA LEU A 110 -6.27 -8.80 -4.42
C LEU A 110 -5.47 -7.57 -4.86
N THR A 111 -5.63 -7.14 -6.10
CA THR A 111 -4.77 -6.13 -6.69
C THR A 111 -5.55 -5.14 -7.53
N TYR A 112 -5.06 -3.91 -7.55
CA TYR A 112 -5.37 -2.94 -8.60
C TYR A 112 -4.31 -3.07 -9.70
N ASN A 113 -4.70 -3.45 -10.91
CA ASN A 113 -3.81 -3.63 -12.07
C ASN A 113 -2.63 -4.61 -11.84
N LYS A 114 -2.83 -5.74 -11.12
CA LYS A 114 -1.78 -6.74 -10.79
C LYS A 114 -0.61 -6.18 -9.98
N GLN A 115 -0.82 -5.06 -9.28
CA GLN A 115 0.22 -4.39 -8.51
C GLN A 115 -0.13 -4.37 -7.03
N ILE A 116 0.91 -4.45 -6.20
CA ILE A 116 0.84 -4.27 -4.74
C ILE A 116 1.93 -3.26 -4.32
N PRO A 117 1.55 -2.10 -3.78
CA PRO A 117 0.19 -1.55 -3.75
C PRO A 117 -0.33 -1.27 -5.17
N GLY A 118 -1.60 -0.89 -5.26
CA GLY A 118 -2.15 -0.36 -6.49
C GLY A 118 -1.35 0.83 -7.03
N PRO A 119 -1.40 1.08 -8.35
CA PRO A 119 -0.63 2.16 -8.95
C PRO A 119 -1.06 3.52 -8.37
N SER A 120 -0.10 4.40 -8.17
CA SER A 120 -0.34 5.78 -7.76
C SER A 120 -1.03 6.55 -8.87
N ILE A 121 -2.07 7.30 -8.54
CA ILE A 121 -2.68 8.27 -9.44
C ILE A 121 -2.15 9.65 -9.07
N ARG A 122 -1.75 10.44 -10.06
CA ARG A 122 -1.28 11.81 -9.86
C ARG A 122 -2.08 12.75 -10.74
N VAL A 123 -2.75 13.71 -10.12
CA VAL A 123 -3.60 14.70 -10.78
C VAL A 123 -3.25 16.11 -10.28
N PRO A 124 -3.31 17.14 -11.14
CA PRO A 124 -3.18 18.51 -10.66
C PRO A 124 -4.39 18.94 -9.83
N SER A 125 -4.13 19.70 -8.76
CA SER A 125 -5.19 20.33 -7.97
C SER A 125 -6.06 21.24 -8.84
N GLY A 126 -7.38 21.17 -8.65
CA GLY A 126 -8.38 21.92 -9.41
C GLY A 126 -8.85 21.23 -10.69
N HIS A 127 -8.35 20.03 -11.00
CA HIS A 127 -8.76 19.25 -12.18
C HIS A 127 -9.49 17.97 -11.78
N GLU A 128 -10.74 17.85 -12.20
CA GLU A 128 -11.55 16.66 -11.98
C GLU A 128 -10.92 15.41 -12.64
N SER A 129 -11.14 14.25 -12.01
CA SER A 129 -10.81 12.96 -12.60
C SER A 129 -12.00 12.01 -12.54
N ILE A 130 -12.13 11.16 -13.55
CA ILE A 130 -13.03 10.02 -13.56
C ILE A 130 -12.21 8.73 -13.56
N ILE A 131 -12.54 7.81 -12.67
CA ILE A 131 -11.84 6.53 -12.55
C ILE A 131 -12.85 5.40 -12.65
N ARG A 132 -12.68 4.56 -13.68
CA ARG A 132 -13.43 3.32 -13.83
C ARG A 132 -12.71 2.19 -13.10
N PHE A 133 -13.38 1.58 -12.13
CA PHE A 133 -12.94 0.33 -11.53
C PHE A 133 -13.76 -0.83 -12.10
N ASN A 134 -13.10 -1.82 -12.70
CA ASN A 134 -13.73 -3.02 -13.23
C ASN A 134 -13.51 -4.19 -12.26
N ASN A 135 -14.58 -4.84 -11.80
CA ASN A 135 -14.43 -6.04 -10.99
C ASN A 135 -14.18 -7.26 -11.89
N LYS A 136 -12.96 -7.78 -11.85
CA LYS A 136 -12.58 -9.03 -12.49
C LYS A 136 -11.91 -9.97 -11.47
N ILE A 137 -12.25 -9.85 -10.19
CA ILE A 137 -11.79 -10.76 -9.13
C ILE A 137 -12.33 -12.15 -9.44
N GLY A 138 -11.43 -13.09 -9.73
CA GLY A 138 -11.76 -14.48 -10.02
C GLY A 138 -11.96 -15.31 -8.75
N ASN A 139 -11.51 -16.56 -8.82
CA ASN A 139 -11.77 -17.60 -7.83
C ASN A 139 -10.52 -18.01 -7.04
N LEU A 140 -9.49 -17.16 -6.92
CA LEU A 140 -8.30 -17.46 -6.10
C LEU A 140 -8.61 -17.49 -4.59
N PHE A 141 -9.70 -16.82 -4.18
CA PHE A 141 -10.23 -16.76 -2.81
C PHE A 141 -11.67 -17.30 -2.73
N PRO A 142 -11.91 -18.58 -3.08
CA PRO A 142 -13.26 -19.12 -3.23
C PRO A 142 -13.96 -19.38 -1.89
N GLU A 143 -13.22 -19.45 -0.79
CA GLU A 143 -13.74 -19.89 0.51
C GLU A 143 -14.18 -18.75 1.44
N THR A 144 -13.76 -17.51 1.20
CA THR A 144 -13.90 -16.48 2.23
C THR A 144 -15.18 -15.66 2.14
N PHE A 145 -15.56 -15.03 1.02
CA PHE A 145 -16.75 -14.16 1.00
C PHE A 145 -17.27 -13.95 -0.44
N SER A 146 -18.52 -14.31 -0.72
CA SER A 146 -19.26 -13.93 -1.95
C SER A 146 -20.51 -13.09 -1.64
N PRO A 147 -20.41 -11.90 -1.00
CA PRO A 147 -21.57 -11.19 -0.49
C PRO A 147 -22.43 -10.47 -1.55
N CYS A 148 -22.14 -10.62 -2.85
CA CYS A 148 -23.07 -10.20 -3.88
C CYS A 148 -24.40 -10.96 -3.78
N THR A 149 -25.51 -10.23 -3.68
CA THR A 149 -26.85 -10.79 -3.50
C THR A 149 -27.70 -10.75 -4.77
N GLY A 150 -28.82 -11.49 -4.78
CA GLY A 150 -29.73 -11.57 -5.92
C GLY A 150 -29.10 -12.29 -7.11
N ASN A 151 -29.14 -11.67 -8.29
CA ASN A 151 -28.55 -12.23 -9.52
C ASN A 151 -27.06 -11.85 -9.71
N ARG A 152 -26.45 -11.15 -8.74
CA ARG A 152 -25.05 -10.72 -8.77
C ARG A 152 -24.17 -11.78 -8.11
N THR A 153 -22.90 -11.88 -8.49
CA THR A 153 -22.00 -12.93 -8.00
C THR A 153 -20.60 -12.40 -7.70
N GLY A 154 -19.80 -13.23 -7.03
CA GLY A 154 -18.38 -12.98 -6.75
C GLY A 154 -18.12 -12.14 -5.52
N ARG A 155 -16.84 -11.83 -5.29
CA ARG A 155 -16.38 -10.95 -4.21
C ARG A 155 -16.59 -9.50 -4.63
N PRO A 156 -17.41 -8.71 -3.92
CA PRO A 156 -17.58 -7.30 -4.22
C PRO A 156 -16.41 -6.47 -3.68
N PHE A 157 -16.34 -5.24 -4.18
CA PHE A 157 -15.55 -4.16 -3.60
C PHE A 157 -16.36 -2.85 -3.64
N SER A 158 -16.00 -1.88 -2.81
CA SER A 158 -16.45 -0.48 -2.88
C SER A 158 -15.24 0.41 -2.69
N VAL A 159 -14.94 1.36 -3.58
CA VAL A 159 -13.69 2.14 -3.49
C VAL A 159 -13.96 3.44 -2.77
N HIS A 160 -13.27 3.66 -1.64
CA HIS A 160 -13.22 4.94 -0.96
C HIS A 160 -11.93 5.69 -1.32
N LEU A 161 -12.04 6.94 -1.76
CA LEU A 161 -10.89 7.85 -1.90
C LEU A 161 -10.72 8.66 -0.61
N HIS A 162 -9.97 8.10 0.32
CA HIS A 162 -9.73 8.71 1.61
C HIS A 162 -8.94 10.02 1.49
N GLY A 163 -9.56 11.10 1.96
CA GLY A 163 -9.02 12.47 1.91
C GLY A 163 -9.63 13.37 0.83
N SER A 164 -10.44 12.82 -0.08
CA SER A 164 -11.23 13.58 -1.05
C SER A 164 -12.57 14.04 -0.45
N ALA A 165 -13.04 15.21 -0.88
CA ALA A 165 -14.39 15.69 -0.59
C ALA A 165 -15.36 15.23 -1.70
N SER A 166 -15.44 13.92 -1.90
CA SER A 166 -16.25 13.30 -2.96
C SER A 166 -17.75 13.49 -2.68
N LEU A 167 -18.57 13.45 -3.73
CA LEU A 167 -20.02 13.35 -3.54
C LEU A 167 -20.38 11.95 -3.02
N PRO A 168 -21.50 11.77 -2.28
CA PRO A 168 -21.84 10.49 -1.67
C PRO A 168 -21.81 9.27 -2.62
N PRO A 169 -22.32 9.33 -3.87
CA PRO A 169 -22.26 8.19 -4.80
C PRO A 169 -20.84 7.79 -5.25
N TYR A 170 -19.87 8.70 -5.07
CA TYR A 170 -18.46 8.52 -5.46
C TYR A 170 -17.54 8.41 -4.25
N ASP A 171 -18.09 8.30 -3.04
CA ASP A 171 -17.29 8.27 -1.81
C ASP A 171 -16.95 6.85 -1.35
N GLY A 172 -17.55 5.83 -1.95
CA GLY A 172 -17.34 4.44 -1.53
C GLY A 172 -18.18 4.06 -0.32
N TRP A 173 -19.49 4.41 -0.35
CA TRP A 173 -20.45 3.89 0.63
C TRP A 173 -20.32 2.37 0.73
N ALA A 174 -20.36 1.84 1.95
CA ALA A 174 -19.95 0.45 2.19
C ALA A 174 -20.85 -0.58 1.49
N GLU A 175 -22.13 -0.27 1.32
CA GLU A 175 -23.11 -1.12 0.62
C GLU A 175 -23.19 -0.83 -0.89
N ASP A 176 -22.49 0.19 -1.38
CA ASP A 176 -22.45 0.58 -2.79
C ASP A 176 -21.36 -0.23 -3.52
N GLU A 177 -21.60 -1.55 -3.51
CA GLU A 177 -20.70 -2.59 -3.96
C GLU A 177 -20.67 -2.73 -5.49
N THR A 178 -19.51 -3.04 -6.05
CA THR A 178 -19.31 -3.48 -7.43
C THR A 178 -19.06 -4.99 -7.44
N CYS A 179 -19.97 -5.77 -8.01
CA CYS A 179 -19.88 -7.23 -8.08
C CYS A 179 -19.11 -7.73 -9.29
N TYR A 180 -18.82 -9.04 -9.37
CA TYR A 180 -18.04 -9.61 -10.46
C TYR A 180 -18.66 -9.29 -11.83
N GLY A 181 -17.81 -8.85 -12.77
CA GLY A 181 -18.22 -8.47 -14.12
C GLY A 181 -18.83 -7.08 -14.23
N GLU A 182 -19.07 -6.39 -13.11
CA GLU A 182 -19.55 -5.02 -13.09
C GLU A 182 -18.39 -4.02 -13.07
N SER A 183 -18.72 -2.77 -13.40
CA SER A 183 -17.80 -1.64 -13.33
C SER A 183 -18.52 -0.45 -12.70
N LYS A 184 -17.75 0.39 -12.01
CA LYS A 184 -18.25 1.66 -11.49
C LYS A 184 -17.28 2.80 -11.79
N ASP A 185 -17.85 3.92 -12.20
CA ASP A 185 -17.15 5.17 -12.45
C ASP A 185 -17.23 6.06 -11.22
N TYR A 186 -16.08 6.49 -10.72
CA TYR A 186 -15.94 7.41 -9.59
C TYR A 186 -15.45 8.76 -10.10
N VAL A 187 -16.13 9.85 -9.73
CA VAL A 187 -15.74 11.22 -10.09
C VAL A 187 -15.19 11.93 -8.87
N TYR A 188 -13.96 12.43 -8.98
CA TYR A 188 -13.26 13.11 -7.90
C TYR A 188 -13.00 14.58 -8.23
N PRO A 189 -13.32 15.51 -7.31
CA PRO A 189 -13.24 16.95 -7.57
C PRO A 189 -11.83 17.51 -7.52
N ASN A 190 -10.93 16.87 -6.76
CA ASN A 190 -9.51 17.24 -6.63
C ASN A 190 -9.26 18.72 -6.30
N ASN A 191 -10.16 19.33 -5.53
CA ASN A 191 -10.22 20.79 -5.32
C ASN A 191 -9.09 21.37 -4.45
N ARG A 192 -8.27 20.53 -3.80
CA ARG A 192 -7.14 20.95 -2.97
C ARG A 192 -5.95 19.99 -3.11
N PRO A 193 -4.69 20.47 -3.01
CA PRO A 193 -3.54 19.60 -2.92
C PRO A 193 -3.63 18.69 -1.69
N ALA A 194 -3.39 17.40 -1.88
CA ALA A 194 -3.49 16.41 -0.82
C ALA A 194 -2.70 15.14 -1.16
N TYR A 195 -2.25 14.46 -0.11
CA TYR A 195 -1.73 13.09 -0.17
C TYR A 195 -2.86 12.16 0.27
N CYS A 196 -3.64 11.69 -0.70
CA CYS A 196 -4.77 10.80 -0.49
C CYS A 196 -4.37 9.36 -0.80
N TRP A 197 -5.25 8.43 -0.46
CA TRP A 197 -5.12 7.03 -0.80
C TRP A 197 -6.51 6.46 -1.12
N TYR A 198 -6.57 5.51 -2.04
CA TYR A 198 -7.80 4.82 -2.39
C TYR A 198 -7.71 3.37 -1.91
N HIS A 199 -8.78 2.87 -1.32
CA HIS A 199 -8.83 1.52 -0.79
C HIS A 199 -10.25 0.94 -0.85
N ASP A 200 -10.35 -0.37 -0.69
CA ASP A 200 -11.66 -1.02 -0.54
C ASP A 200 -12.35 -0.60 0.76
N HIS A 201 -13.67 -0.50 0.71
CA HIS A 201 -14.57 -0.08 1.78
C HIS A 201 -15.87 -0.91 1.78
N ALA A 202 -15.87 -2.10 1.15
CA ALA A 202 -17.06 -2.94 1.09
C ALA A 202 -17.48 -3.42 2.49
N LEU A 203 -18.79 -3.46 2.71
CA LEU A 203 -19.40 -3.79 4.00
C LEU A 203 -18.91 -5.16 4.51
N HIS A 204 -18.53 -5.21 5.78
CA HIS A 204 -18.01 -6.39 6.50
C HIS A 204 -16.66 -6.96 6.02
N ILE A 205 -16.25 -6.74 4.76
CA ILE A 205 -15.05 -7.36 4.17
C ILE A 205 -13.91 -6.37 3.89
N THR A 206 -14.07 -5.10 4.25
CA THR A 206 -13.05 -4.04 4.10
C THR A 206 -11.68 -4.47 4.62
N ALA A 207 -11.62 -5.01 5.84
CA ALA A 207 -10.37 -5.41 6.47
C ALA A 207 -9.62 -6.45 5.64
N GLU A 208 -10.33 -7.50 5.18
CA GLU A 208 -9.74 -8.55 4.36
C GLU A 208 -9.35 -8.03 2.98
N ASN A 209 -10.23 -7.28 2.30
CA ASN A 209 -9.96 -6.77 0.97
C ASN A 209 -8.74 -5.82 0.94
N ALA A 210 -8.67 -4.89 1.90
CA ALA A 210 -7.52 -4.00 2.05
C ALA A 210 -6.26 -4.78 2.44
N TYR A 211 -6.37 -5.73 3.37
CA TYR A 211 -5.24 -6.57 3.79
C TYR A 211 -4.70 -7.44 2.66
N LEU A 212 -5.57 -7.97 1.80
CA LEU A 212 -5.17 -8.75 0.63
C LEU A 212 -4.59 -7.89 -0.50
N GLY A 213 -4.62 -6.55 -0.41
CA GLY A 213 -3.85 -5.66 -1.29
C GLY A 213 -4.64 -4.56 -2.00
N LEU A 214 -5.95 -4.41 -1.76
CA LEU A 214 -6.76 -3.33 -2.35
C LEU A 214 -6.53 -1.98 -1.66
N ALA A 215 -5.34 -1.42 -1.85
CA ALA A 215 -4.99 -0.05 -1.49
C ALA A 215 -3.97 0.54 -2.48
N GLY A 216 -4.05 1.83 -2.76
CA GLY A 216 -3.10 2.57 -3.59
C GLY A 216 -3.11 4.06 -3.28
N LEU A 217 -2.13 4.80 -3.80
CA LEU A 217 -2.01 6.24 -3.53
C LEU A 217 -2.75 7.09 -4.56
N TYR A 218 -3.25 8.24 -4.10
CA TYR A 218 -3.86 9.26 -4.93
C TYR A 218 -3.29 10.63 -4.58
N LEU A 219 -2.56 11.23 -5.51
CA LEU A 219 -1.76 12.43 -5.29
C LEU A 219 -2.40 13.61 -6.00
N ILE A 220 -3.04 14.49 -5.23
CA ILE A 220 -3.51 15.78 -5.76
C ILE A 220 -2.34 16.76 -5.63
N SER A 221 -1.67 17.01 -6.75
CA SER A 221 -0.41 17.73 -6.82
C SER A 221 -0.64 19.23 -7.03
N SER A 222 0.07 20.06 -6.26
CA SER A 222 0.21 21.49 -6.55
C SER A 222 1.40 21.79 -7.45
N LYS A 223 2.28 20.81 -7.75
CA LYS A 223 3.48 21.05 -8.56
C LYS A 223 3.15 21.61 -9.94
N LYS A 224 3.85 22.68 -10.34
CA LYS A 224 3.73 23.29 -11.67
C LYS A 224 4.00 22.28 -12.78
N LYS A 225 4.97 21.38 -12.60
CA LYS A 225 5.28 20.35 -13.61
C LYS A 225 4.13 19.35 -13.83
N ASP A 226 3.24 19.19 -12.85
CA ASP A 226 2.06 18.33 -12.94
C ASP A 226 0.82 19.10 -13.43
N GLY A 227 0.93 20.41 -13.67
CA GLY A 227 -0.17 21.30 -14.06
C GLY A 227 -0.85 22.05 -12.90
N GLY A 228 -0.30 21.97 -11.67
CA GLY A 228 -0.80 22.70 -10.51
C GLY A 228 -0.35 24.17 -10.45
N CYS A 229 -0.78 24.89 -9.41
CA CYS A 229 -0.49 26.32 -9.21
C CYS A 229 0.90 26.62 -8.60
N GLY A 230 1.68 25.59 -8.26
CA GLY A 230 3.00 25.64 -7.62
C GLY A 230 2.96 25.25 -6.14
N GLU A 231 4.00 24.53 -5.70
CA GLU A 231 4.17 24.19 -4.29
C GLU A 231 4.74 25.37 -3.50
N PRO A 232 4.30 25.58 -2.25
CA PRO A 232 4.99 26.48 -1.33
C PRO A 232 6.36 25.90 -0.92
N TRP A 233 7.23 26.73 -0.32
CA TRP A 233 8.50 26.30 0.30
C TRP A 233 9.53 25.64 -0.64
N ASN A 234 9.51 25.97 -1.94
CA ASN A 234 10.44 25.41 -2.94
C ASN A 234 10.40 23.87 -3.05
N LEU A 235 9.25 23.24 -2.79
CA LEU A 235 9.09 21.77 -2.86
C LEU A 235 8.89 21.22 -4.29
N GLU A 236 8.92 22.09 -5.30
CA GLU A 236 8.66 21.73 -6.71
C GLU A 236 9.58 20.60 -7.19
N ASP A 237 10.88 20.75 -6.94
CA ASP A 237 11.93 19.84 -7.42
C ASP A 237 12.45 18.86 -6.36
N ILE A 238 11.91 18.91 -5.13
CA ILE A 238 12.28 17.95 -4.10
C ILE A 238 11.79 16.55 -4.48
N GLU A 239 12.71 15.59 -4.39
CA GLU A 239 12.47 14.18 -4.61
C GLU A 239 11.49 13.64 -3.56
N GLU A 240 10.42 13.00 -4.02
CA GLU A 240 9.38 12.46 -3.14
C GLU A 240 9.53 10.95 -2.99
N LYS A 241 9.46 10.46 -1.75
CA LYS A 241 9.36 9.04 -1.42
C LYS A 241 7.94 8.77 -0.97
N HIS A 242 7.21 7.96 -1.73
CA HIS A 242 5.81 7.64 -1.50
C HIS A 242 5.73 6.29 -0.80
N ILE A 243 5.32 6.32 0.46
CA ILE A 243 5.42 5.18 1.37
C ILE A 243 4.02 4.80 1.82
N ILE A 244 3.64 3.56 1.52
CA ILE A 244 2.48 2.92 2.15
C ILE A 244 3.03 1.92 3.15
N LEU A 245 2.72 2.09 4.43
CA LEU A 245 3.10 1.13 5.47
C LEU A 245 2.01 0.08 5.63
N GLN A 246 2.42 -1.18 5.63
CA GLN A 246 1.53 -2.32 5.85
C GLN A 246 2.30 -3.38 6.62
N ASP A 247 1.61 -4.14 7.46
CA ASP A 247 2.12 -5.35 8.08
C ASP A 247 1.35 -6.58 7.56
N LYS A 248 2.04 -7.73 7.52
CA LYS A 248 1.50 -9.02 7.06
C LYS A 248 1.98 -10.16 7.96
N VAL A 249 1.20 -11.24 8.00
CA VAL A 249 1.57 -12.55 8.52
C VAL A 249 1.43 -13.58 7.40
N LEU A 250 2.42 -14.47 7.26
CA LEU A 250 2.34 -15.60 6.35
C LEU A 250 1.99 -16.90 7.07
N ASP A 251 1.23 -17.77 6.42
CA ASP A 251 1.03 -19.15 6.85
C ASP A 251 2.18 -20.08 6.39
N ALA A 252 2.09 -21.38 6.72
CA ALA A 252 3.08 -22.39 6.31
C ALA A 252 3.10 -22.71 4.79
N ASN A 253 2.27 -22.02 3.99
CA ASN A 253 2.23 -22.10 2.53
C ASN A 253 2.65 -20.77 1.87
N CYS A 254 3.20 -19.83 2.65
CA CYS A 254 3.52 -18.47 2.21
C CYS A 254 2.31 -17.73 1.63
N GLN A 255 1.12 -18.05 2.12
CA GLN A 255 -0.10 -17.29 1.85
C GLN A 255 -0.35 -16.29 2.98
N LEU A 256 -1.07 -15.22 2.68
CA LEU A 256 -1.46 -14.24 3.70
C LEU A 256 -2.42 -14.91 4.69
N PHE A 257 -2.04 -14.94 5.96
CA PHE A 257 -2.90 -15.44 7.02
C PHE A 257 -3.99 -14.40 7.33
N ILE A 258 -5.24 -14.88 7.36
CA ILE A 258 -6.43 -14.11 7.69
C ILE A 258 -7.26 -14.95 8.66
N ASP A 259 -7.84 -14.29 9.67
CA ASP A 259 -8.68 -14.96 10.66
C ASP A 259 -9.77 -14.02 11.21
N PRO A 260 -10.64 -13.49 10.34
CA PRO A 260 -11.54 -12.39 10.69
C PRO A 260 -12.64 -12.77 11.70
N LEU A 261 -12.86 -14.06 11.99
CA LEU A 261 -13.98 -14.55 12.80
C LEU A 261 -13.55 -15.29 14.09
N ASN A 262 -12.29 -15.20 14.49
CA ASN A 262 -11.77 -15.93 15.64
C ASN A 262 -10.91 -15.01 16.53
N ILE A 263 -9.74 -15.45 17.01
CA ILE A 263 -8.90 -14.68 17.94
C ILE A 263 -8.45 -13.32 17.37
N HIS A 264 -8.52 -13.14 16.05
CA HIS A 264 -8.18 -11.92 15.32
C HIS A 264 -9.40 -11.08 14.89
N GLU A 265 -10.59 -11.31 15.47
CA GLU A 265 -11.80 -10.52 15.20
C GLU A 265 -11.61 -9.02 15.50
N THR A 266 -10.79 -8.69 16.49
CA THR A 266 -10.55 -7.28 16.89
C THR A 266 -9.38 -6.65 16.17
N ASN A 267 -8.30 -7.41 15.95
CA ASN A 267 -7.05 -6.93 15.36
C ASN A 267 -6.30 -8.09 14.71
N LEU A 268 -5.57 -7.79 13.64
CA LEU A 268 -4.55 -8.66 13.06
C LEU A 268 -3.24 -7.90 13.01
N TYR A 269 -2.29 -8.27 13.87
CA TYR A 269 -0.93 -7.74 13.84
C TYR A 269 -0.06 -8.59 12.92
N GLY A 270 0.76 -7.93 12.11
CA GLY A 270 1.75 -8.54 11.22
C GLY A 270 3.18 -8.45 11.75
N ASP A 271 3.97 -9.48 11.46
CA ASP A 271 5.40 -9.53 11.77
C ASP A 271 6.29 -9.22 10.55
N ILE A 272 5.71 -9.13 9.35
CA ILE A 272 6.38 -8.66 8.14
C ILE A 272 5.97 -7.22 7.86
N ASN A 273 6.87 -6.27 8.09
CA ASN A 273 6.64 -4.87 7.74
C ASN A 273 6.99 -4.64 6.26
N MET A 274 6.05 -4.04 5.53
CA MET A 274 6.18 -3.69 4.13
C MET A 274 6.18 -2.17 3.97
N MET A 275 6.99 -1.68 3.04
CA MET A 275 6.90 -0.30 2.56
C MET A 275 6.62 -0.34 1.07
N SER A 276 5.45 0.18 0.68
CA SER A 276 5.00 0.23 -0.72
C SER A 276 5.09 -1.15 -1.40
N GLY A 277 4.62 -2.19 -0.70
CA GLY A 277 4.53 -3.56 -1.24
C GLY A 277 5.84 -4.34 -1.20
N ILE A 278 6.91 -3.77 -0.64
CA ILE A 278 8.22 -4.42 -0.52
C ILE A 278 8.48 -4.75 0.95
N PRO A 279 8.73 -6.03 1.32
CA PRO A 279 9.09 -6.40 2.69
C PRO A 279 10.46 -5.84 3.08
N PHE A 280 10.52 -5.11 4.20
CA PHE A 280 11.74 -4.58 4.80
C PHE A 280 12.75 -4.00 3.79
N PRO A 281 12.40 -3.00 2.97
CA PRO A 281 13.27 -2.58 1.88
C PRO A 281 14.49 -1.79 2.39
N LEU A 282 15.56 -1.82 1.60
CA LEU A 282 16.71 -0.93 1.74
C LEU A 282 16.49 0.32 0.88
N MET A 283 16.72 1.50 1.45
CA MET A 283 16.65 2.76 0.70
C MET A 283 18.01 3.47 0.79
N ALA A 284 18.80 3.40 -0.27
CA ALA A 284 20.02 4.18 -0.39
C ALA A 284 19.66 5.65 -0.62
N LEU A 285 20.18 6.54 0.23
CA LEU A 285 19.92 7.97 0.17
C LEU A 285 21.22 8.74 -0.01
N GLU A 286 21.19 9.76 -0.85
CA GLU A 286 22.24 10.77 -0.94
C GLU A 286 22.07 11.78 0.20
N PRO A 287 23.13 12.49 0.62
CA PRO A 287 23.02 13.54 1.64
C PRO A 287 22.35 14.80 1.08
N LYS A 288 21.05 14.72 0.75
CA LYS A 288 20.20 15.80 0.25
C LYS A 288 18.81 15.77 0.89
N TRP A 289 17.99 16.79 0.62
CA TRP A 289 16.62 16.85 1.11
C TRP A 289 15.70 15.91 0.33
N TYR A 290 14.87 15.15 1.07
CA TYR A 290 13.81 14.31 0.54
C TYR A 290 12.48 14.67 1.21
N ARG A 291 11.38 14.51 0.48
CA ARG A 291 10.03 14.60 1.03
C ARG A 291 9.46 13.19 1.16
N PHE A 292 9.48 12.64 2.36
CA PHE A 292 8.78 11.40 2.68
C PHE A 292 7.29 11.71 2.86
N LYS A 293 6.44 10.96 2.15
CA LYS A 293 5.00 10.99 2.31
C LYS A 293 4.58 9.60 2.77
N PHE A 294 4.14 9.53 4.03
CA PHE A 294 3.61 8.35 4.69
C PHE A 294 2.09 8.39 4.64
#